data_AF-A0A0D9XI62-F1
#
_entry.id   AF-A0A0D9XI62-F1
#
_cell.length_a   1.000
_cell.length_b   1.000
_cell.length_c   1.000
_cell.angle_alpha   90.00
_cell.angle_beta   90.00
_cell.angle_gamma   90.00
#
_symmetry.space_group_name_H-M   'P 1'
#
loop_
_entity.id
_entity.type
_entity.pdbx_description
1 polymer ?
#
loop_
_entity_poly.entity_id
_entity_poly.type
_entity_poly.pdbx_seq_one_letter_code
_entity_poly.pdbx_strand_id
1 'polypeptide(L)'
;MLSWRAKLLLVLLVGGTLLSLAASIDQQVAATETPITLPGCTDKCGNISIPFPFGMKQSRCFLPGFEVTCNDTFSPPRLFLGNYRQHLYNYQEFEEGYYSMTEDDHSFHLSSDKFLFMELISINLKEGVARAYGPVSSDCNLNETYHLPLSLDVRLDIAAESAEGLAYMHSKTTSTILHGDVKPANILLDDNFVPKISDFGISRLIAIDKKQHTDYIIGDKSYMDPVYLQTGLLTKKSDVYSFGVVLLELISRKKATYSDNNSLIRNFLNAQKEKRRATELFDNDITEKAEDLELLDNLVKIAVECLNLDVNQRPEMTDVEERLVILKRSRAR
;
A
#
# COMPACT_ATOMS: atom_id res chain seq x y z
N MET A 1 -72.89 -28.12 23.89
CA MET A 1 -71.58 -28.79 23.84
C MET A 1 -70.54 -27.73 23.47
N LEU A 2 -69.84 -27.19 24.47
CA LEU A 2 -69.00 -25.99 24.32
C LEU A 2 -67.78 -26.29 23.45
N SER A 3 -67.63 -25.50 22.38
CA SER A 3 -66.58 -25.62 21.37
C SER A 3 -65.27 -24.99 21.84
N TRP A 4 -64.17 -25.36 21.17
CA TRP A 4 -62.77 -25.19 21.54
C TRP A 4 -62.26 -23.78 21.89
N ARG A 5 -63.10 -22.75 21.84
CA ARG A 5 -62.76 -21.37 22.20
C ARG A 5 -62.63 -21.12 23.71
N ALA A 6 -63.10 -22.03 24.58
CA ALA A 6 -63.00 -21.89 26.03
C ALA A 6 -61.73 -22.50 26.66
N LYS A 7 -60.94 -23.30 25.93
CA LYS A 7 -59.68 -23.89 26.44
C LYS A 7 -58.44 -23.02 26.15
N LEU A 8 -58.55 -22.01 25.29
CA LEU A 8 -57.43 -21.09 25.00
C LEU A 8 -57.34 -19.92 26.00
N LEU A 9 -58.42 -19.59 26.69
CA LEU A 9 -58.49 -18.47 27.65
C LEU A 9 -58.00 -18.82 29.07
N LEU A 10 -57.84 -20.11 29.40
CA LEU A 10 -57.31 -20.52 30.71
C LEU A 10 -55.77 -20.69 30.72
N VAL A 11 -55.14 -20.83 29.55
CA VAL A 11 -53.67 -20.91 29.42
C VAL A 11 -53.03 -19.52 29.45
N LEU A 12 -53.77 -18.46 29.11
CA LEU A 12 -53.29 -17.08 29.12
C LEU A 12 -53.45 -16.35 30.47
N LEU A 13 -54.12 -16.95 31.46
CA LEU A 13 -54.29 -16.36 32.80
C LEU A 13 -53.34 -16.93 33.88
N VAL A 14 -52.55 -17.97 33.57
CA VAL A 14 -51.51 -18.50 34.47
C VAL A 14 -50.10 -18.14 33.99
N GLY A 15 -49.94 -17.70 32.74
CA GLY A 15 -48.65 -17.22 32.19
C GLY A 15 -48.38 -15.71 32.39
N GLY A 16 -49.33 -14.95 32.95
CA GLY A 16 -49.29 -13.48 32.99
C GLY A 16 -48.87 -12.84 34.32
N THR A 17 -48.63 -13.61 35.39
CA THR A 17 -48.32 -13.06 36.73
C THR A 17 -47.15 -13.76 37.42
N LEU A 18 -46.07 -13.99 36.69
CA LEU A 18 -44.71 -14.16 37.24
C LEU A 18 -43.73 -13.20 36.52
N LEU A 19 -44.19 -11.97 36.28
CA LEU A 19 -43.32 -10.81 36.05
C LEU A 19 -43.10 -10.12 37.41
N SER A 20 -42.19 -10.65 38.21
CA SER A 20 -41.49 -9.86 39.23
C SER A 20 -40.30 -10.65 39.78
N LEU A 21 -39.11 -10.05 39.57
CA LEU A 21 -37.88 -10.25 40.36
C LEU A 21 -37.11 -11.55 40.11
N ALA A 22 -36.39 -11.60 39.00
CA ALA A 22 -34.97 -11.95 38.97
C ALA A 22 -34.42 -11.59 37.59
N ALA A 23 -34.12 -10.29 37.39
CA ALA A 23 -33.15 -9.92 36.38
C ALA A 23 -31.79 -10.43 36.88
N SER A 24 -31.47 -11.69 36.58
CA SER A 24 -30.10 -12.18 36.67
C SER A 24 -29.32 -11.39 35.63
N ILE A 25 -28.45 -10.53 36.14
CA ILE A 25 -27.44 -9.81 35.38
C ILE A 25 -26.61 -10.89 34.68
N ASP A 26 -26.87 -11.14 33.39
CA ASP A 26 -25.87 -11.72 32.51
C ASP A 26 -24.77 -10.68 32.40
N GLN A 27 -23.85 -10.75 33.35
CA GLN A 27 -22.63 -10.00 33.30
C GLN A 27 -21.79 -10.63 32.20
N GLN A 28 -22.02 -10.18 30.97
CA GLN A 28 -21.03 -10.28 29.91
C GLN A 28 -19.86 -9.38 30.32
N VAL A 29 -19.04 -9.88 31.26
CA VAL A 29 -17.64 -9.49 31.31
C VAL A 29 -17.07 -10.07 30.02
N ALA A 30 -17.05 -9.27 28.96
CA ALA A 30 -16.04 -9.47 27.93
C ALA A 30 -14.72 -9.46 28.69
N ALA A 31 -14.11 -10.64 28.84
CA ALA A 31 -12.77 -10.74 29.35
C ALA A 31 -11.86 -10.04 28.33
N THR A 32 -11.66 -8.74 28.54
CA THR A 32 -10.52 -8.02 27.99
C THR A 32 -9.32 -8.60 28.72
N GLU A 33 -8.91 -9.81 28.32
CA GLU A 33 -7.64 -10.39 28.77
C GLU A 33 -6.57 -9.42 28.31
N THR A 34 -6.08 -8.63 29.26
CA THR A 34 -4.90 -7.81 29.05
C THR A 34 -3.77 -8.75 28.62
N PRO A 35 -3.07 -8.43 27.52
CA PRO A 35 -1.98 -9.26 27.04
C PRO A 35 -1.03 -9.62 28.19
N ILE A 36 -0.74 -10.91 28.34
CA ILE A 36 0.06 -11.42 29.46
C ILE A 36 1.46 -10.82 29.33
N THR A 37 1.84 -9.92 30.24
CA THR A 37 3.20 -9.36 30.32
C THR A 37 3.87 -9.84 31.60
N LEU A 38 5.19 -9.95 31.58
CA LEU A 38 5.93 -10.32 32.78
C LEU A 38 5.85 -9.16 33.80
N PRO A 39 5.60 -9.42 35.10
CA PRO A 39 5.50 -8.36 36.11
C PRO A 39 6.76 -7.48 36.14
N GLY A 40 6.56 -6.16 36.10
CA GLY A 40 7.64 -5.17 36.06
C GLY A 40 8.19 -4.86 34.66
N CYS A 41 7.66 -5.49 33.61
CA CYS A 41 7.99 -5.20 32.22
C CYS A 41 7.02 -4.19 31.63
N THR A 42 7.53 -3.32 30.78
CA THR A 42 6.69 -2.42 30.00
C THR A 42 5.84 -3.21 29.00
N ASP A 43 4.53 -2.96 29.05
CA ASP A 43 3.52 -3.69 28.29
C ASP A 43 3.00 -2.94 27.06
N LYS A 44 3.48 -1.71 26.82
CA LYS A 44 3.04 -0.86 25.71
C LYS A 44 4.17 -0.02 25.12
N CYS A 45 4.03 0.29 23.83
CA CYS A 45 4.75 1.34 23.14
C CYS A 45 3.74 2.15 22.32
N GLY A 46 3.55 3.42 22.69
CA GLY A 46 2.44 4.21 22.16
C GLY A 46 1.10 3.50 22.42
N ASN A 47 0.36 3.19 21.35
CA ASN A 47 -0.92 2.48 21.42
C ASN A 47 -0.80 0.95 21.24
N ILE A 48 0.41 0.42 21.06
CA ILE A 48 0.63 -0.99 20.75
C ILE A 48 0.93 -1.75 22.03
N SER A 49 0.23 -2.85 22.28
CA SER A 49 0.50 -3.74 23.41
C SER A 49 1.63 -4.71 23.08
N ILE A 50 2.51 -4.94 24.05
CA ILE A 50 3.70 -5.80 23.97
C ILE A 50 3.48 -7.01 24.89
N PRO A 51 2.76 -8.06 24.43
CA PRO A 51 2.59 -9.28 25.21
C PRO A 51 3.87 -10.12 25.28
N PHE A 52 4.06 -10.87 26.36
CA PHE A 52 5.03 -11.97 26.41
C PHE A 52 4.70 -12.99 25.31
N PRO A 53 5.68 -13.46 24.50
CA PRO A 53 7.12 -13.43 24.74
C PRO A 53 7.87 -12.19 24.24
N PHE A 54 7.19 -11.18 23.69
CA PHE A 54 7.80 -9.91 23.30
C PHE A 54 8.10 -9.03 24.51
N GLY A 55 9.16 -8.24 24.40
CA GLY A 55 9.53 -7.32 25.47
C GLY A 55 10.72 -6.43 25.11
N MET A 56 10.77 -5.28 25.78
CA MET A 56 11.86 -4.32 25.65
C MET A 56 13.04 -4.67 26.54
N LYS A 57 14.20 -4.03 26.31
CA LYS A 57 15.48 -4.29 26.99
C LYS A 57 15.44 -3.93 28.49
N GLN A 58 14.82 -4.80 29.25
CA GLN A 58 15.04 -5.11 30.65
C GLN A 58 15.30 -6.61 30.63
N SER A 59 16.42 -7.06 31.21
CA SER A 59 17.13 -8.31 30.85
C SER A 59 16.36 -9.64 30.96
N ARG A 60 15.05 -9.63 31.23
CA ARG A 60 14.18 -10.80 31.39
C ARG A 60 12.75 -10.62 30.85
N CYS A 61 12.45 -9.54 30.12
CA CYS A 61 11.09 -9.24 29.68
C CYS A 61 10.66 -9.91 28.37
N PHE A 62 11.56 -10.65 27.73
CA PHE A 62 11.33 -11.29 26.44
C PHE A 62 12.03 -12.66 26.35
N LEU A 63 11.55 -13.52 25.45
CA LEU A 63 12.30 -14.70 25.03
C LEU A 63 13.32 -14.33 23.94
N PRO A 64 14.49 -15.01 23.85
CA PRO A 64 15.43 -14.81 22.75
C PRO A 64 14.72 -14.84 21.39
N GLY A 65 14.93 -13.80 20.57
CA GLY A 65 14.27 -13.63 19.27
C GLY A 65 12.99 -12.77 19.28
N PHE A 66 12.45 -12.44 20.47
CA PHE A 66 11.25 -11.60 20.64
C PHE A 66 11.57 -10.21 21.22
N GLU A 67 12.84 -9.80 21.14
CA GLU A 67 13.24 -8.45 21.54
C GLU A 67 12.58 -7.40 20.64
N VAL A 68 12.01 -6.38 21.26
CA VAL A 68 11.42 -5.22 20.58
C VAL A 68 11.99 -3.92 21.13
N THR A 69 12.00 -2.89 20.31
CA THR A 69 12.48 -1.54 20.69
C THR A 69 11.33 -0.54 20.51
N CYS A 70 11.00 0.21 21.56
CA CYS A 70 10.13 1.37 21.44
C CYS A 70 10.99 2.59 21.14
N ASN A 71 10.67 3.29 20.05
CA ASN A 71 11.33 4.53 19.70
C ASN A 71 10.45 5.72 20.09
N ASP A 72 10.86 6.39 21.17
CA ASP A 72 10.18 7.55 21.76
C ASP A 72 10.47 8.86 21.01
N THR A 73 11.34 8.86 19.98
CA THR A 73 11.54 10.06 19.13
C THR A 73 10.35 10.35 18.24
N PHE A 74 9.44 9.39 18.04
CA PHE A 74 8.17 9.57 17.33
C PHE A 74 7.05 9.97 18.29
N SER A 75 6.09 10.76 17.78
CA SER A 75 4.87 11.10 18.51
C SER A 75 3.63 10.65 17.71
N PRO A 76 2.91 9.59 18.13
CA PRO A 76 3.18 8.74 19.29
C PRO A 76 4.39 7.80 19.07
N PRO A 77 4.97 7.23 20.15
CA PRO A 77 6.10 6.28 20.07
C PRO A 77 5.78 5.06 19.19
N ARG A 78 6.78 4.56 18.48
CA ARG A 78 6.66 3.46 17.50
C ARG A 78 7.46 2.22 17.92
N LEU A 79 6.89 1.03 17.72
CA LEU A 79 7.47 -0.25 18.13
C LEU A 79 8.18 -0.93 16.97
N PHE A 80 9.38 -1.48 17.18
CA PHE A 80 10.18 -2.14 16.14
C PHE A 80 10.66 -3.53 16.60
N LEU A 81 10.82 -4.48 15.66
CA LEU A 81 11.44 -5.78 15.89
C LEU A 81 12.98 -5.67 15.90
N GLY A 82 13.63 -6.28 16.90
CA GLY A 82 15.09 -6.49 16.92
C GLY A 82 15.91 -5.50 17.75
N ASN A 83 17.22 -5.78 17.82
CA ASN A 83 18.20 -5.06 18.63
C ASN A 83 18.81 -3.90 17.84
N TYR A 84 18.64 -2.68 18.35
CA TYR A 84 19.38 -1.51 17.92
C TYR A 84 20.86 -1.65 18.35
N ARG A 85 21.68 -2.37 17.57
CA ARG A 85 23.14 -2.21 17.69
C ARG A 85 23.50 -0.87 17.04
N GLN A 86 23.94 0.08 17.87
CA GLN A 86 24.63 1.32 17.50
C GLN A 86 25.96 1.04 16.77
N HIS A 87 25.95 0.33 15.64
CA HIS A 87 27.05 0.47 14.70
C HIS A 87 26.87 1.83 14.02
N LEU A 88 27.93 2.64 14.14
CA LEU A 88 28.07 4.03 13.75
C LEU A 88 27.74 4.22 12.26
N TYR A 89 26.46 4.30 11.93
CA TYR A 89 26.04 4.98 10.72
C TYR A 89 25.97 6.47 11.05
N ASN A 90 26.67 7.29 10.29
CA ASN A 90 26.51 8.73 10.37
C ASN A 90 25.14 9.05 9.79
N TYR A 91 24.17 9.29 10.68
CA TYR A 91 22.88 9.83 10.31
C TYR A 91 23.10 11.29 9.94
N GLN A 92 23.06 11.62 8.65
CA GLN A 92 22.81 12.99 8.25
C GLN A 92 21.30 13.20 8.29
N GLU A 93 20.87 13.97 9.29
CA GLU A 93 19.54 14.56 9.31
C GLU A 93 19.47 15.53 8.13
N PHE A 94 18.86 15.07 7.05
CA PHE A 94 18.29 15.99 6.08
C PHE A 94 16.93 16.39 6.68
N GLU A 95 16.81 17.68 6.97
CA GLU A 95 15.66 18.35 7.60
C GLU A 95 14.32 17.61 7.43
N GLU A 96 13.58 17.51 8.55
CA GLU A 96 12.21 16.99 8.64
C GLU A 96 12.01 15.54 8.16
N GLY A 97 12.72 14.62 8.82
CA GLY A 97 12.21 13.26 9.05
C GLY A 97 12.81 12.15 8.19
N TYR A 98 13.86 12.43 7.41
CA TYR A 98 14.55 11.41 6.62
C TYR A 98 15.90 11.01 7.21
N TYR A 99 16.11 9.70 7.35
CA TYR A 99 17.40 9.12 7.69
C TYR A 99 17.98 8.45 6.45
N SER A 100 19.08 9.00 5.91
CA SER A 100 19.89 8.33 4.89
C SER A 100 21.00 7.53 5.57
N MET A 101 21.19 6.28 5.16
CA MET A 101 22.36 5.48 5.50
C MET A 101 23.36 5.57 4.34
N THR A 102 24.42 6.33 4.51
CA THR A 102 25.59 6.25 3.63
C THR A 102 26.59 5.27 4.24
N GLU A 103 26.82 4.14 3.57
CA GLU A 103 28.07 3.40 3.72
C GLU A 103 28.96 3.84 2.56
N ASP A 104 30.17 4.29 2.89
CA ASP A 104 31.21 4.46 1.88
C ASP A 104 31.54 3.08 1.30
N ASP A 105 31.52 3.04 -0.03
CA ASP A 105 32.13 2.07 -0.93
C ASP A 105 31.21 1.08 -1.65
N HIS A 106 31.45 1.02 -2.95
CA HIS A 106 30.66 0.39 -3.97
C HIS A 106 30.74 -1.14 -3.91
N SER A 107 29.85 -1.80 -3.17
CA SER A 107 29.45 -3.19 -3.48
C SER A 107 28.16 -3.59 -2.76
N PHE A 108 27.13 -3.90 -3.55
CA PHE A 108 25.90 -4.52 -3.04
C PHE A 108 26.19 -5.99 -2.73
N HIS A 109 26.53 -6.28 -1.47
CA HIS A 109 26.52 -7.63 -0.92
C HIS A 109 25.48 -7.68 0.20
N LEU A 110 24.39 -8.44 -0.01
CA LEU A 110 23.42 -8.78 1.04
C LEU A 110 24.12 -9.68 2.07
N SER A 111 24.73 -9.08 3.11
CA SER A 111 25.19 -9.80 4.30
C SER A 111 24.12 -9.79 5.37
N SER A 112 24.04 -10.91 6.09
CA SER A 112 23.04 -11.27 7.11
C SER A 112 23.01 -10.40 8.37
N ASP A 113 23.70 -9.25 8.39
CA ASP A 113 23.91 -8.42 9.58
C ASP A 113 23.21 -7.04 9.53
N LYS A 114 22.47 -6.72 8.47
CA LYS A 114 21.65 -5.50 8.39
C LYS A 114 20.19 -5.83 8.69
N PHE A 115 19.80 -5.70 9.95
CA PHE A 115 18.39 -5.83 10.37
C PHE A 115 17.55 -4.75 9.69
N LEU A 116 16.73 -5.16 8.73
CA LEU A 116 15.72 -4.32 8.07
C LEU A 116 14.73 -3.80 9.12
N PHE A 117 14.45 -2.51 9.09
CA PHE A 117 13.55 -1.84 10.03
C PHE A 117 12.12 -2.37 9.87
N MET A 118 11.68 -3.26 10.76
CA MET A 118 10.30 -3.73 10.82
C MET A 118 9.56 -3.04 11.97
N GLU A 119 8.74 -2.03 11.64
CA GLU A 119 7.81 -1.40 12.59
C GLU A 119 6.66 -2.36 12.85
N LEU A 120 6.46 -2.77 14.10
CA LEU A 120 5.31 -3.54 14.50
C LEU A 120 4.08 -2.65 14.55
N ILE A 121 2.99 -3.11 13.92
CA ILE A 121 1.68 -2.47 13.90
C ILE A 121 0.77 -3.10 14.96
N SER A 122 0.79 -4.43 15.06
CA SER A 122 -0.01 -5.15 16.04
C SER A 122 0.57 -6.52 16.35
N ILE A 123 0.38 -6.98 17.59
CA ILE A 123 0.70 -8.34 18.02
C ILE A 123 -0.59 -8.96 18.54
N ASN A 124 -1.07 -10.02 17.89
CA ASN A 124 -2.24 -10.78 18.32
C ASN A 124 -1.83 -12.22 18.64
N LEU A 125 -1.69 -12.53 19.93
CA LEU A 125 -1.35 -13.87 20.40
C LEU A 125 -2.46 -14.90 20.19
N LYS A 126 -3.74 -14.48 20.20
CA LYS A 126 -4.87 -15.41 20.03
C LYS A 126 -4.91 -15.95 18.61
N GLU A 127 -4.57 -15.10 17.64
CA GLU A 127 -4.48 -15.46 16.22
C GLU A 127 -3.10 -16.00 15.83
N GLY A 128 -2.08 -15.84 16.68
CA GLY A 128 -0.70 -16.16 16.33
C GLY A 128 -0.13 -15.25 15.23
N VAL A 129 -0.64 -14.01 15.12
CA VAL A 129 -0.30 -13.07 14.04
C VAL A 129 0.36 -11.82 14.61
N ALA A 130 1.53 -11.47 14.07
CA ALA A 130 2.10 -10.14 14.20
C ALA A 130 2.02 -9.43 12.85
N ARG A 131 1.53 -8.18 12.84
CA ARG A 131 1.54 -7.32 11.65
C ARG A 131 2.67 -6.33 11.80
N ALA A 132 3.48 -6.20 10.76
CA ALA A 132 4.58 -5.24 10.71
C ALA A 132 4.58 -4.50 9.37
N TYR A 133 5.12 -3.29 9.40
CA TYR A 133 5.54 -2.53 8.23
C TYR A 133 7.06 -2.69 8.09
N GLY A 134 7.53 -3.03 6.90
CA GLY A 134 8.96 -3.12 6.61
C GLY A 134 9.23 -2.90 5.13
N PRO A 135 10.49 -2.60 4.77
CA PRO A 135 10.89 -2.53 3.38
C PRO A 135 10.72 -3.92 2.74
N VAL A 136 10.04 -3.96 1.60
CA VAL A 136 9.99 -5.15 0.76
C VAL A 136 11.02 -4.96 -0.34
N SER A 137 12.06 -5.79 -0.35
CA SER A 137 13.01 -5.86 -1.46
C SER A 137 12.68 -7.10 -2.28
N SER A 138 12.34 -6.90 -3.56
CA SER A 138 12.21 -7.99 -4.51
C SER A 138 13.49 -8.12 -5.33
N ASP A 139 14.24 -9.21 -5.14
CA ASP A 139 15.33 -9.57 -6.05
C ASP A 139 14.73 -10.16 -7.34
N CYS A 140 14.40 -9.29 -8.28
CA CYS A 140 14.01 -9.70 -9.63
C CYS A 140 15.27 -10.09 -10.40
N ASN A 141 15.63 -11.38 -10.37
CA ASN A 141 16.72 -11.89 -11.19
C ASN A 141 16.31 -11.92 -12.67
N LEU A 142 16.71 -10.91 -13.43
CA LEU A 142 16.39 -10.79 -14.87
C LEU A 142 17.07 -11.87 -15.72
N ASN A 143 17.97 -12.69 -15.14
CA ASN A 143 18.84 -13.58 -15.89
C ASN A 143 18.43 -15.07 -15.93
N GLU A 144 17.37 -15.52 -15.23
CA GLU A 144 16.95 -16.93 -15.28
C GLU A 144 15.43 -17.13 -15.51
N THR A 145 15.06 -17.28 -16.79
CA THR A 145 14.26 -18.40 -17.33
C THR A 145 12.89 -18.78 -16.74
N TYR A 146 12.00 -17.82 -16.49
CA TYR A 146 10.56 -17.99 -16.81
C TYR A 146 9.97 -16.63 -17.18
N HIS A 147 10.09 -16.22 -18.45
CA HIS A 147 9.21 -15.18 -18.96
C HIS A 147 7.80 -15.72 -18.85
N LEU A 148 7.05 -15.30 -17.84
CA LEU A 148 5.63 -15.50 -17.79
C LEU A 148 5.00 -14.38 -18.62
N PRO A 149 4.61 -14.63 -19.89
CA PRO A 149 3.93 -13.62 -20.67
C PRO A 149 2.57 -13.33 -19.99
N LEU A 150 2.44 -12.14 -19.43
CA LEU A 150 1.15 -11.67 -18.93
C LEU A 150 0.30 -11.29 -20.14
N SER A 151 -0.84 -11.95 -20.31
CA SER A 151 -1.81 -11.61 -21.35
C SER A 151 -2.33 -10.19 -21.15
N LEU A 152 -2.92 -9.61 -22.20
CA LEU A 152 -3.54 -8.29 -22.10
C LEU A 152 -4.61 -8.25 -20.99
N ASP A 153 -5.37 -9.33 -20.81
CA ASP A 153 -6.38 -9.45 -19.75
C ASP A 153 -5.76 -9.27 -18.36
N VAL A 154 -4.69 -10.02 -18.06
CA VAL A 154 -4.00 -9.93 -16.77
C VAL A 154 -3.39 -8.53 -16.56
N ARG A 155 -2.84 -7.91 -17.61
CA ARG A 155 -2.31 -6.53 -17.50
C ARG A 155 -3.40 -5.50 -17.24
N LEU A 156 -4.58 -5.65 -17.86
CA LEU A 156 -5.74 -4.80 -17.61
C LEU A 156 -6.29 -5.00 -16.20
N ASP A 157 -6.29 -6.23 -15.69
CA ASP A 157 -6.67 -6.53 -14.31
C ASP A 157 -5.73 -5.85 -13.31
N ILE A 158 -4.41 -6.01 -13.51
CA ILE A 158 -3.39 -5.34 -12.70
C ILE A 158 -3.57 -3.83 -12.74
N ALA A 159 -3.79 -3.24 -13.92
CA ALA A 159 -4.01 -1.80 -14.07
C ALA A 159 -5.27 -1.33 -13.32
N ALA A 160 -6.41 -1.98 -13.56
CA ALA A 160 -7.69 -1.58 -12.97
C ALA A 160 -7.67 -1.71 -11.44
N GLU A 161 -7.17 -2.82 -10.90
CA GLU A 161 -7.14 -3.07 -9.46
C GLU A 161 -6.07 -2.23 -8.74
N SER A 162 -4.95 -1.92 -9.40
CA SER A 162 -3.99 -0.93 -8.88
C SER A 162 -4.60 0.47 -8.85
N ALA A 163 -5.35 0.86 -9.89
CA ALA A 163 -6.04 2.13 -9.93
C ALA A 163 -7.11 2.24 -8.84
N GLU A 164 -7.83 1.15 -8.55
CA GLU A 164 -8.78 1.05 -7.44
C GLU A 164 -8.09 1.31 -6.09
N GLY A 165 -6.95 0.67 -5.83
CA GLY A 165 -6.17 0.91 -4.62
C GLY A 165 -5.71 2.37 -4.48
N LEU A 166 -5.23 2.99 -5.56
CA LEU A 166 -4.82 4.40 -5.57
C LEU A 166 -6.03 5.33 -5.36
N ALA A 167 -7.13 5.08 -6.05
CA ALA A 167 -8.37 5.84 -5.92
C ALA A 167 -8.96 5.76 -4.50
N TYR A 168 -8.88 4.59 -3.87
CA TYR A 168 -9.29 4.38 -2.48
C TYR A 168 -8.49 5.30 -1.53
N MET A 169 -7.17 5.31 -1.67
CA MET A 169 -6.28 6.16 -0.86
C MET A 169 -6.53 7.66 -1.04
N HIS A 170 -6.91 8.08 -2.25
CA HIS A 170 -7.16 9.48 -2.57
C HIS A 170 -8.51 9.98 -2.09
N SER A 171 -9.54 9.12 -2.04
CA SER A 171 -10.95 9.54 -1.93
C SER A 171 -11.78 8.85 -0.84
N LYS A 172 -11.42 7.64 -0.41
CA LYS A 172 -12.25 6.81 0.50
C LYS A 172 -11.74 6.78 1.93
N THR A 173 -10.55 7.30 2.20
CA THR A 173 -9.98 7.41 3.54
C THR A 173 -10.43 8.70 4.24
N THR A 174 -10.48 8.70 5.57
CA THR A 174 -10.81 9.90 6.38
C THR A 174 -9.77 11.01 6.25
N SER A 175 -8.53 10.63 5.94
CA SER A 175 -7.42 11.53 5.60
C SER A 175 -6.83 11.03 4.29
N THR A 176 -6.78 11.90 3.29
CA THR A 176 -6.18 11.56 1.99
C THR A 176 -4.76 11.03 2.19
N ILE A 177 -4.49 9.86 1.62
CA ILE A 177 -3.16 9.26 1.59
C ILE A 177 -2.57 9.53 0.20
N LEU A 178 -1.40 10.17 0.16
CA LEU A 178 -0.61 10.37 -1.07
C LEU A 178 0.52 9.36 -1.08
N HIS A 179 0.63 8.52 -2.11
CA HIS A 179 1.64 7.47 -2.15
C HIS A 179 3.05 8.06 -2.32
N GLY A 180 3.25 8.91 -3.32
CA GLY A 180 4.52 9.60 -3.61
C GLY A 180 5.60 8.78 -4.31
N ASP A 181 5.46 7.46 -4.41
CA ASP A 181 6.44 6.57 -5.06
C ASP A 181 5.76 5.44 -5.83
N VAL A 182 4.71 5.77 -6.59
CA VAL A 182 4.00 4.77 -7.41
C VAL A 182 4.90 4.31 -8.55
N LYS A 183 5.28 3.04 -8.54
CA LYS A 183 6.12 2.39 -9.55
C LYS A 183 5.87 0.88 -9.57
N PRO A 184 6.27 0.14 -10.62
CA PRO A 184 6.05 -1.30 -10.70
C PRO A 184 6.63 -2.07 -9.51
N ALA A 185 7.79 -1.66 -8.98
CA ALA A 185 8.40 -2.29 -7.81
C ALA A 185 7.58 -2.16 -6.52
N ASN A 186 6.66 -1.19 -6.45
CA ASN A 186 5.78 -0.97 -5.30
C ASN A 186 4.36 -1.51 -5.53
N ILE A 187 4.08 -2.14 -6.67
CA ILE A 187 2.83 -2.84 -6.98
C ILE A 187 3.14 -4.33 -6.99
N LEU A 188 2.96 -4.96 -5.83
CA LEU A 188 3.22 -6.39 -5.65
C LEU A 188 2.08 -7.20 -6.25
N LEU A 189 2.37 -8.39 -6.75
CA LEU A 189 1.37 -9.32 -7.28
C LEU A 189 1.34 -10.56 -6.39
N ASP A 190 0.15 -11.05 -6.05
CA ASP A 190 -0.01 -12.35 -5.39
C ASP A 190 -0.06 -13.51 -6.40
N ASP A 191 -0.26 -14.74 -5.91
CA ASP A 191 -0.29 -15.97 -6.72
C ASP A 191 -1.38 -15.95 -7.81
N ASN A 192 -2.38 -15.05 -7.71
CA ASN A 192 -3.45 -14.88 -8.69
C ASN A 192 -3.27 -13.62 -9.55
N PHE A 193 -2.09 -12.98 -9.52
CA PHE A 193 -1.82 -11.68 -10.16
C PHE A 193 -2.67 -10.51 -9.67
N VAL A 194 -3.29 -10.63 -8.49
CA VAL A 194 -4.02 -9.53 -7.87
C VAL A 194 -3.01 -8.52 -7.32
N PRO A 195 -3.07 -7.24 -7.74
CA PRO A 195 -2.10 -6.25 -7.32
C PRO A 195 -2.33 -5.78 -5.87
N LYS A 196 -1.24 -5.48 -5.17
CA LYS A 196 -1.21 -4.90 -3.84
C LYS A 196 -0.20 -3.75 -3.82
N ILE A 197 -0.72 -2.55 -3.57
CA ILE A 197 0.11 -1.36 -3.40
C ILE A 197 0.89 -1.47 -2.10
N SER A 198 2.18 -1.19 -2.15
CA SER A 198 3.13 -1.32 -1.05
C SER A 198 4.05 -0.09 -0.96
N ASP A 199 4.92 -0.08 0.04
CA ASP A 199 5.91 0.99 0.29
C ASP A 199 5.32 2.41 0.41
N PHE A 200 4.52 2.60 1.46
CA PHE A 200 3.97 3.90 1.87
C PHE A 200 4.98 4.78 2.63
N GLY A 201 6.28 4.60 2.38
CA GLY A 201 7.35 5.31 3.08
C GLY A 201 7.16 6.82 2.99
N ILE A 202 6.92 7.32 1.77
CA ILE A 202 6.73 8.76 1.50
C ILE A 202 5.40 9.28 2.06
N SER A 203 4.31 8.51 1.95
CA SER A 203 3.01 8.88 2.54
C SER A 203 3.11 9.14 4.04
N ARG A 204 3.86 8.31 4.76
CA ARG A 204 4.07 8.43 6.20
C ARG A 204 4.87 9.69 6.55
N LEU A 205 5.78 10.11 5.68
CA LEU A 205 6.64 11.27 5.93
C LEU A 205 5.87 12.57 5.74
N ILE A 206 5.03 12.66 4.71
CA ILE A 206 4.11 13.79 4.50
C ILE A 206 3.02 13.86 5.57
N ALA A 207 2.61 12.73 6.15
CA ALA A 207 1.68 12.74 7.28
C ALA A 207 2.32 13.28 8.58
N ILE A 208 3.65 13.14 8.73
CA ILE A 208 4.41 13.65 9.88
C ILE A 208 4.73 15.13 9.69
N ASP A 209 5.18 15.51 8.50
CA ASP A 209 5.48 16.89 8.14
C ASP A 209 4.20 17.62 7.65
N LYS A 210 3.67 18.52 8.47
CA LYS A 210 2.42 19.24 8.17
C LYS A 210 2.55 20.28 7.04
N LYS A 211 3.72 20.41 6.41
CA LYS A 211 3.93 21.31 5.29
C LYS A 211 3.41 20.68 4.00
N GLN A 212 2.77 21.51 3.16
CA GLN A 212 2.33 21.08 1.83
C GLN A 212 3.50 21.01 0.83
N HIS A 213 4.56 21.78 1.06
CA HIS A 213 5.77 21.79 0.25
C HIS A 213 6.93 21.19 1.05
N THR A 214 7.66 20.27 0.44
CA THR A 214 8.87 19.70 1.04
C THR A 214 10.12 20.33 0.46
N ASP A 215 11.11 20.60 1.33
CA ASP A 215 12.45 21.03 0.93
C ASP A 215 13.28 19.87 0.33
N TYR A 216 12.82 18.61 0.50
CA TYR A 216 13.49 17.38 0.04
C TYR A 216 12.57 16.54 -0.83
N ILE A 217 12.80 16.56 -2.14
CA ILE A 217 12.06 15.76 -3.10
C ILE A 217 12.56 14.31 -3.09
N ILE A 218 11.66 13.37 -2.84
CA ILE A 218 11.98 11.97 -2.61
C ILE A 218 11.06 11.08 -3.45
N GLY A 219 11.60 9.98 -3.96
CA GLY A 219 10.95 9.03 -4.86
C GLY A 219 11.81 8.66 -6.07
N ASP A 220 11.34 7.73 -6.89
CA ASP A 220 12.05 7.30 -8.10
C ASP A 220 11.87 8.30 -9.26
N LYS A 221 12.97 8.94 -9.67
CA LYS A 221 12.99 9.95 -10.75
C LYS A 221 12.45 9.47 -12.09
N SER A 222 12.40 8.15 -12.34
CA SER A 222 11.89 7.60 -13.59
C SER A 222 10.35 7.66 -13.68
N TYR A 223 9.68 7.76 -12.54
CA TYR A 223 8.21 7.81 -12.44
C TYR A 223 7.71 9.14 -11.87
N MET A 224 8.61 9.90 -11.24
CA MET A 224 8.27 11.12 -10.51
C MET A 224 7.64 12.19 -11.41
N ASP A 225 6.58 12.81 -10.89
CA ASP A 225 5.91 13.94 -11.52
C ASP A 225 6.88 15.13 -11.72
N PRO A 226 7.08 15.61 -12.97
CA PRO A 226 7.95 16.75 -13.24
C PRO A 226 7.49 18.04 -12.56
N VAL A 227 6.19 18.20 -12.30
CA VAL A 227 5.67 19.35 -11.56
C VAL A 227 6.01 19.25 -10.08
N TYR A 228 5.94 18.04 -9.50
CA TYR A 228 6.41 17.79 -8.13
C TYR A 228 7.93 18.02 -8.02
N LEU A 229 8.71 17.52 -8.98
CA LEU A 229 10.17 17.78 -9.06
C LEU A 229 10.52 19.27 -9.08
N GLN A 230 9.67 20.09 -9.69
CA GLN A 230 9.91 21.53 -9.80
C GLN A 230 9.41 22.31 -8.58
N THR A 231 8.28 21.91 -8.00
CA THR A 231 7.55 22.70 -7.00
C THR A 231 7.72 22.21 -5.57
N GLY A 232 8.21 20.97 -5.38
CA GLY A 232 8.25 20.28 -4.09
C GLY A 232 6.86 19.97 -3.52
N LEU A 233 5.77 20.20 -4.27
CA LEU A 233 4.40 19.98 -3.83
C LEU A 233 3.90 18.62 -4.29
N LEU A 234 3.82 17.65 -3.38
CA LEU A 234 3.20 16.36 -3.68
C LEU A 234 1.67 16.50 -3.61
N THR A 235 0.98 16.01 -4.63
CA THR A 235 -0.48 16.02 -4.69
C THR A 235 -1.03 14.66 -5.13
N LYS A 236 -2.35 14.47 -5.04
CA LYS A 236 -3.03 13.31 -5.65
C LYS A 236 -2.66 13.15 -7.13
N LYS A 237 -2.48 14.28 -7.83
CA LYS A 237 -2.13 14.31 -9.25
C LYS A 237 -0.69 13.91 -9.54
N SER A 238 0.18 13.91 -8.53
CA SER A 238 1.55 13.39 -8.67
C SER A 238 1.56 11.85 -8.68
N ASP A 239 0.69 11.22 -7.89
CA ASP A 239 0.45 9.77 -7.98
C ASP A 239 -0.18 9.39 -9.32
N VAL A 240 -1.13 10.20 -9.83
CA VAL A 240 -1.75 9.99 -11.16
C VAL A 240 -0.70 10.00 -12.27
N TYR A 241 0.23 10.96 -12.24
CA TYR A 241 1.32 11.01 -13.23
C TYR A 241 2.17 9.74 -13.17
N SER A 242 2.60 9.37 -11.97
CA SER A 242 3.45 8.20 -11.73
C SER A 242 2.77 6.91 -12.20
N PHE A 243 1.47 6.78 -11.94
CA PHE A 243 0.64 5.68 -12.44
C PHE A 243 0.51 5.68 -13.97
N GLY A 244 0.44 6.85 -14.60
CA GLY A 244 0.49 6.98 -16.06
C GLY A 244 1.76 6.37 -16.66
N VAL A 245 2.92 6.53 -16.00
CA VAL A 245 4.18 5.87 -16.41
C VAL A 245 4.08 4.35 -16.27
N VAL A 246 3.50 3.85 -15.16
CA VAL A 246 3.25 2.42 -14.94
C VAL A 246 2.39 1.82 -16.06
N LEU A 247 1.33 2.52 -16.49
CA LEU A 247 0.49 2.07 -17.61
C LEU A 247 1.29 1.93 -18.91
N LEU A 248 2.20 2.87 -19.21
CA LEU A 248 3.06 2.77 -20.40
C LEU A 248 4.03 1.58 -20.32
N GLU A 249 4.57 1.27 -19.14
CA GLU A 249 5.39 0.07 -18.96
C GLU A 249 4.58 -1.21 -19.16
N LEU A 250 3.36 -1.28 -18.60
CA LEU A 250 2.48 -2.43 -18.79
C LEU A 250 2.17 -2.69 -20.27
N ILE A 251 1.93 -1.63 -21.05
CA ILE A 251 1.60 -1.75 -22.48
C ILE A 251 2.83 -2.12 -23.33
N SER A 252 4.00 -1.57 -23.00
CA SER A 252 5.19 -1.66 -23.86
C SER A 252 6.18 -2.75 -23.45
N ARG A 253 6.09 -3.23 -22.21
CA ARG A 253 7.10 -4.06 -21.53
C ARG A 253 8.50 -3.42 -21.55
N LYS A 254 8.58 -2.09 -21.70
CA LYS A 254 9.83 -1.33 -21.67
C LYS A 254 9.91 -0.57 -20.36
N LYS A 255 11.03 -0.74 -19.66
CA LYS A 255 11.29 -0.06 -18.39
C LYS A 255 11.41 1.45 -18.60
N ALA A 256 10.74 2.24 -17.76
CA ALA A 256 10.95 3.68 -17.71
C ALA A 256 12.31 3.98 -17.06
N THR A 257 13.07 4.86 -17.68
CA THR A 257 14.39 5.27 -17.17
C THR A 257 14.58 6.76 -17.32
N TYR A 258 14.80 7.45 -16.21
CA TYR A 258 15.12 8.88 -16.21
C TYR A 258 16.36 9.22 -17.05
N SER A 259 17.39 8.38 -16.98
CA SER A 259 18.68 8.60 -17.65
C SER A 259 18.58 8.63 -19.18
N ASP A 260 17.59 7.96 -19.76
CA ASP A 260 17.34 7.97 -21.21
C ASP A 260 16.41 9.11 -21.63
N ASN A 261 16.45 10.23 -20.89
CA ASN A 261 15.62 11.41 -21.13
C ASN A 261 14.12 11.07 -21.23
N ASN A 262 13.67 10.11 -20.40
CA ASN A 262 12.31 9.58 -20.40
C ASN A 262 11.81 9.18 -21.80
N SER A 263 12.65 8.49 -22.58
CA SER A 263 12.37 8.09 -23.97
C SER A 263 11.02 7.37 -24.13
N LEU A 264 10.67 6.50 -23.19
CA LEU A 264 9.37 5.82 -23.14
C LEU A 264 8.20 6.82 -23.20
N ILE A 265 8.15 7.71 -22.21
CA ILE A 265 7.11 8.74 -22.09
C ILE A 265 7.08 9.61 -23.35
N ARG A 266 8.25 10.08 -23.80
CA ARG A 266 8.36 10.92 -25.00
C ARG A 266 7.83 10.23 -26.26
N ASN A 267 8.13 8.95 -26.46
CA ASN A 267 7.71 8.22 -27.64
C ASN A 267 6.18 8.10 -27.71
N PHE A 268 5.52 7.80 -26.59
CA PHE A 268 4.05 7.76 -26.53
C PHE A 268 3.41 9.13 -26.71
N LEU A 269 3.94 10.18 -26.06
CA LEU A 269 3.45 11.56 -26.23
C LEU A 269 3.58 12.04 -27.68
N ASN A 270 4.70 11.73 -28.34
CA ASN A 270 4.92 12.08 -29.74
C ASN A 270 3.96 11.35 -30.68
N ALA A 271 3.77 10.03 -30.50
CA ALA A 271 2.84 9.25 -31.30
C ALA A 271 1.42 9.83 -31.25
N GLN A 272 0.95 10.21 -30.06
CA GLN A 272 -0.38 10.79 -29.90
C GLN A 272 -0.48 12.21 -30.49
N LYS A 273 0.55 13.04 -30.31
CA LYS A 273 0.61 14.40 -30.92
C LYS A 273 0.56 14.34 -32.44
N GLU A 274 1.23 13.35 -33.04
CA GLU A 274 1.27 13.13 -34.48
C GLU A 274 0.02 12.37 -35.00
N LYS A 275 -0.93 12.03 -34.12
CA LYS A 275 -2.12 11.22 -34.41
C LYS A 275 -1.76 9.88 -35.09
N ARG A 276 -0.58 9.34 -34.77
CA ARG A 276 -0.12 8.02 -35.19
C ARG A 276 -0.55 7.00 -34.17
N ARG A 277 -0.92 5.79 -34.62
CA ARG A 277 -1.12 4.67 -33.69
C ARG A 277 0.21 4.33 -33.03
N ALA A 278 0.16 4.09 -31.73
CA ALA A 278 1.33 3.71 -30.95
C ALA A 278 1.67 2.20 -31.06
N THR A 279 1.14 1.51 -32.08
CA THR A 279 1.27 0.05 -32.27
C THR A 279 2.70 -0.44 -32.22
N GLU A 280 3.65 0.32 -32.78
CA GLU A 280 5.08 -0.02 -32.79
C GLU A 280 5.75 0.08 -31.40
N LEU A 281 5.08 0.72 -30.44
CA LEU A 281 5.54 0.89 -29.07
C LEU A 281 4.99 -0.19 -28.13
N PHE A 282 3.98 -0.94 -28.56
CA PHE A 282 3.34 -1.99 -27.77
C PHE A 282 4.20 -3.24 -27.67
N ASP A 283 3.96 -4.03 -26.64
CA ASP A 283 4.51 -5.37 -26.53
C ASP A 283 3.89 -6.29 -27.59
N ASN A 284 4.73 -7.07 -28.28
CA ASN A 284 4.27 -7.98 -29.32
C ASN A 284 3.33 -9.06 -28.74
N ASP A 285 3.53 -9.45 -27.48
CA ASP A 285 2.74 -10.50 -26.81
C ASP A 285 1.28 -10.09 -26.55
N ILE A 286 0.92 -8.80 -26.71
CA ILE A 286 -0.44 -8.29 -26.48
C ILE A 286 -1.08 -7.66 -27.72
N THR A 287 -0.47 -7.82 -28.90
CA THR A 287 -0.93 -7.19 -30.16
C THR A 287 -1.41 -8.18 -31.22
N GLU A 288 -1.61 -9.45 -30.85
CA GLU A 288 -1.97 -10.51 -31.80
C GLU A 288 -3.34 -10.31 -32.46
N LYS A 289 -4.30 -9.67 -31.76
CA LYS A 289 -5.67 -9.49 -32.25
C LYS A 289 -5.96 -8.03 -32.59
N ALA A 290 -6.67 -7.81 -33.70
CA ALA A 290 -7.07 -6.45 -34.11
C ALA A 290 -7.99 -5.75 -33.10
N GLU A 291 -8.83 -6.51 -32.37
CA GLU A 291 -9.70 -6.00 -31.30
C GLU A 291 -8.91 -5.48 -30.09
N ASP A 292 -7.71 -6.02 -29.85
CA ASP A 292 -6.83 -5.63 -28.75
C ASP A 292 -6.22 -4.25 -29.00
N LEU A 293 -6.00 -3.89 -30.27
CA LEU A 293 -5.41 -2.60 -30.64
C LEU A 293 -6.30 -1.41 -30.27
N GLU A 294 -7.62 -1.55 -30.34
CA GLU A 294 -8.54 -0.47 -29.92
C GLU A 294 -8.52 -0.28 -28.41
N LEU A 295 -8.47 -1.37 -27.65
CA LEU A 295 -8.34 -1.34 -26.20
C LEU A 295 -7.00 -0.72 -25.78
N LEU A 296 -5.91 -1.11 -26.43
CA LEU A 296 -4.58 -0.54 -26.20
C LEU A 296 -4.52 0.95 -26.56
N ASP A 297 -5.12 1.37 -27.68
CA ASP A 297 -5.22 2.79 -28.05
C ASP A 297 -5.98 3.59 -26.98
N ASN A 298 -7.03 3.03 -26.39
CA ASN A 298 -7.77 3.67 -25.29
C ASN A 298 -6.96 3.70 -23.98
N LEU A 299 -6.20 2.64 -23.69
CA LEU A 299 -5.30 2.59 -22.54
C LEU A 299 -4.17 3.64 -22.65
N VAL A 300 -3.62 3.83 -23.86
CA VAL A 300 -2.65 4.90 -24.15
C VAL A 300 -3.26 6.28 -23.90
N LYS A 301 -4.50 6.52 -24.34
CA LYS A 301 -5.18 7.81 -24.08
C LYS A 301 -5.28 8.10 -22.60
N ILE A 302 -5.69 7.11 -21.79
CA ILE A 302 -5.73 7.24 -20.33
C ILE A 302 -4.34 7.60 -19.79
N ALA A 303 -3.32 6.82 -20.17
CA ALA A 303 -1.95 7.02 -19.69
C ALA A 303 -1.42 8.42 -20.04
N VAL A 304 -1.63 8.90 -21.27
CA VAL A 304 -1.14 10.23 -21.67
C VAL A 304 -1.90 11.38 -20.99
N GLU A 305 -3.20 11.22 -20.74
CA GLU A 305 -3.95 12.22 -19.96
C GLU A 305 -3.42 12.30 -18.51
N CYS A 306 -3.03 11.17 -17.91
CA CYS A 306 -2.34 11.15 -16.62
C CYS A 306 -0.98 11.89 -16.64
N LEU A 307 -0.29 11.86 -17.79
CA LEU A 307 1.05 12.43 -17.98
C LEU A 307 1.04 13.92 -18.38
N ASN A 308 -0.12 14.58 -18.33
CA ASN A 308 -0.23 15.99 -18.72
C ASN A 308 0.63 16.89 -17.81
N LEU A 309 1.33 17.88 -18.37
CA LEU A 309 2.13 18.83 -17.59
C LEU A 309 1.25 19.89 -16.89
N ASP A 310 0.06 20.17 -17.42
CA ASP A 310 -0.95 20.94 -16.69
C ASP A 310 -1.67 20.01 -15.71
N VAL A 311 -1.37 20.17 -14.42
CA VAL A 311 -1.92 19.37 -13.32
C VAL A 311 -3.44 19.39 -13.30
N ASN A 312 -4.07 20.49 -13.72
CA ASN A 312 -5.52 20.62 -13.73
C ASN A 312 -6.18 19.80 -14.85
N GLN A 313 -5.43 19.47 -15.90
CA GLN A 313 -5.90 18.65 -17.02
C GLN A 313 -5.72 17.16 -16.78
N ARG A 314 -4.99 16.77 -15.73
CA ARG A 314 -4.89 15.36 -15.33
C ARG A 314 -6.24 14.90 -14.75
N PRO A 315 -6.70 13.69 -15.06
CA PRO A 315 -7.90 13.13 -14.43
C PRO A 315 -7.70 12.92 -12.92
N GLU A 316 -8.79 12.78 -12.17
CA GLU A 316 -8.70 12.20 -10.83
C GLU A 316 -8.46 10.70 -10.92
N MET A 317 -7.85 10.12 -9.88
CA MET A 317 -7.57 8.69 -9.87
C MET A 317 -8.84 7.82 -9.91
N THR A 318 -9.95 8.35 -9.40
CA THR A 318 -11.28 7.75 -9.53
C THR A 318 -11.75 7.70 -10.99
N ASP A 319 -11.47 8.73 -11.79
CA ASP A 319 -11.85 8.74 -13.20
C ASP A 319 -11.01 7.74 -14.01
N VAL A 320 -9.72 7.61 -13.65
CA VAL A 320 -8.82 6.64 -14.26
C VAL A 320 -9.26 5.20 -13.93
N GLU A 321 -9.58 4.93 -12.66
CA GLU A 321 -10.13 3.63 -12.22
C GLU A 321 -11.40 3.27 -12.99
N GLU A 322 -12.39 4.17 -13.03
CA GLU A 322 -13.66 3.93 -13.72
C GLU A 322 -13.43 3.57 -15.21
N ARG A 323 -12.56 4.31 -15.89
CA ARG A 323 -12.24 4.07 -17.31
C ARG A 323 -11.52 2.74 -17.53
N LEU A 324 -10.61 2.36 -16.64
CA LEU A 324 -9.92 1.06 -16.71
C LEU A 324 -10.90 -0.09 -16.46
N VAL A 325 -11.82 0.05 -15.51
CA VAL A 325 -12.89 -0.93 -15.25
C VAL A 325 -13.82 -1.08 -16.46
N ILE A 326 -14.16 0.03 -17.13
CA ILE A 326 -14.95 -0.01 -18.37
C ILE A 326 -14.19 -0.75 -19.48
N LEU A 327 -12.90 -0.48 -19.67
CA LEU A 327 -12.07 -1.20 -20.65
C LEU A 327 -12.03 -2.70 -20.37
N LYS A 328 -11.75 -3.09 -19.12
CA LYS A 328 -11.77 -4.49 -18.65
C LYS A 328 -13.11 -5.17 -18.96
N ARG A 329 -14.24 -4.52 -18.64
CA ARG A 329 -15.58 -5.07 -18.89
C ARG A 329 -15.93 -5.18 -20.38
N SER A 330 -15.46 -4.26 -21.21
CA SER A 330 -15.71 -4.29 -22.65
C SER A 330 -15.04 -5.48 -23.34
N ARG A 331 -13.91 -5.94 -22.80
CA ARG A 331 -13.14 -7.09 -23.29
C ARG A 331 -13.72 -8.45 -22.83
N ALA A 332 -14.41 -8.49 -21.69
CA ALA A 332 -15.03 -9.69 -21.15
C ALA A 332 -16.36 -10.10 -21.84
N ARG A 333 -16.81 -9.32 -22.84
CA ARG A 333 -18.04 -9.55 -23.60
C ARG A 333 -17.74 -10.08 -24.99
#